data_AF-A0A7Y2KI76-F1
#
_entry.id   AF-A0A7Y2KI76-F1
#
_cell.length_a   1.000
_cell.length_b   1.000
_cell.length_c   1.000
_cell.angle_alpha   90.00
_cell.angle_beta   90.00
_cell.angle_gamma   90.00
#
_symmetry.space_group_name_H-M   'P 1'
#
loop_
_entity.id
_entity.type
_entity.pdbx_description
1 polymer ?
#
loop_
_entity_poly.entity_id
_entity_poly.type
_entity_poly.pdbx_seq_one_letter_code
_entity_poly.pdbx_strand_id
1 'polypeptide(L)'
;MSGKGKTGIAVRIQTLGCAKNSVDAEVMSGFLVEGGCRIVSRGSADVGIVNTCGFIRDAKEESIEEILALAREKERGRIRRLVVAGCLAKRYRDELPEALPEVDLFIGPGDIPALPRLVKKLFEGGHP
;
A
#
# COMPACT_ATOMS: atom_id res chain seq x y z
N MET A 1 3.46 -33.32 -15.62
CA MET A 1 2.43 -32.81 -14.69
C MET A 1 2.52 -31.29 -14.70
N SER A 2 1.55 -30.61 -15.32
CA SER A 2 1.60 -29.17 -15.61
C SER A 2 1.11 -28.38 -14.39
N GLY A 3 2.04 -27.82 -13.61
CA GLY A 3 1.74 -26.89 -12.53
C GLY A 3 1.42 -25.52 -13.10
N LYS A 4 0.13 -25.22 -13.34
CA LYS A 4 -0.32 -23.87 -13.68
C LYS A 4 0.04 -22.92 -12.53
N GLY A 5 1.00 -22.03 -12.79
CA GLY A 5 1.55 -21.07 -11.83
C GLY A 5 0.49 -20.17 -11.23
N LYS A 6 0.45 -20.10 -9.90
CA LYS A 6 -0.18 -18.99 -9.20
C LYS A 6 0.84 -17.85 -9.16
N THR A 7 0.71 -16.90 -10.08
CA THR A 7 1.48 -15.66 -10.04
C THR A 7 1.14 -14.91 -8.73
N GLY A 8 2.15 -14.60 -7.92
CA GLY A 8 1.96 -13.92 -6.63
C GLY A 8 1.27 -12.55 -6.77
N ILE A 9 0.67 -12.07 -5.68
CA ILE A 9 -0.03 -10.77 -5.61
C ILE A 9 0.93 -9.67 -6.06
N ALA A 10 0.55 -8.92 -7.09
CA ALA A 10 1.31 -7.79 -7.61
C ALA A 10 1.14 -6.57 -6.74
N VAL A 11 2.24 -6.02 -6.24
CA VAL A 11 2.23 -4.86 -5.37
C VAL A 11 3.05 -3.74 -5.99
N ARG A 12 2.45 -2.55 -6.11
CA ARG A 12 3.12 -1.33 -6.52
C ARG A 12 3.24 -0.42 -5.30
N ILE A 13 4.45 0.02 -4.97
CA ILE A 13 4.71 0.90 -3.82
C ILE A 13 5.10 2.28 -4.36
N GLN A 14 4.26 3.27 -4.11
CA GLN A 14 4.59 4.67 -4.32
C GLN A 14 5.06 5.26 -3.00
N THR A 15 6.26 5.84 -2.99
CA THR A 15 6.88 6.36 -1.77
C THR A 15 6.98 7.88 -1.85
N LEU A 16 6.48 8.57 -0.83
CA LEU A 16 6.46 10.03 -0.74
C LEU A 16 7.02 10.50 0.60
N GLY A 17 7.73 11.63 0.58
CA GLY A 17 8.29 12.25 1.77
C GLY A 17 9.81 12.09 1.91
N CYS A 18 10.27 11.62 3.08
CA CYS A 18 11.68 11.74 3.47
C CYS A 18 12.51 10.47 3.19
N ALA A 19 13.84 10.57 3.37
CA ALA A 19 14.76 9.43 3.16
C ALA A 19 14.39 8.18 3.97
N LYS A 20 13.76 8.34 5.14
CA LYS A 20 13.25 7.21 5.94
C LYS A 20 12.17 6.42 5.20
N ASN A 21 11.29 7.09 4.46
CA ASN A 21 10.24 6.41 3.69
C ASN A 21 10.84 5.51 2.60
N SER A 22 11.96 5.89 1.99
CA SER A 22 12.66 5.03 1.02
C SER A 22 13.20 3.76 1.67
N VAL A 23 13.81 3.87 2.86
CA VAL A 23 14.28 2.71 3.64
C VAL A 23 13.09 1.83 4.05
N ASP A 24 12.01 2.44 4.55
CA ASP A 24 10.79 1.70 4.91
C ASP A 24 10.20 0.97 3.68
N ALA A 25 10.28 1.55 2.47
CA ALA A 25 9.80 0.92 1.24
C ALA A 25 10.65 -0.28 0.81
N GLU A 26 11.97 -0.24 1.01
CA GLU A 26 12.86 -1.39 0.79
C GLU A 26 12.51 -2.53 1.76
N VAL A 27 12.31 -2.20 3.04
CA VAL A 27 11.89 -3.16 4.06
C VAL A 27 10.51 -3.76 3.74
N MET A 28 9.53 -2.93 3.37
CA MET A 28 8.21 -3.39 2.91
C MET A 28 8.34 -4.35 1.72
N SER A 29 9.19 -4.01 0.75
CA SER A 29 9.43 -4.84 -0.44
C SER A 29 10.01 -6.19 -0.07
N GLY A 30 10.98 -6.23 0.85
CA GLY A 30 11.57 -7.46 1.37
C GLY A 30 10.51 -8.41 1.97
N PHE A 31 9.73 -7.91 2.94
CA PHE A 31 8.67 -8.72 3.55
C PHE A 31 7.62 -9.20 2.54
N LEU A 32 7.21 -8.33 1.61
CA LEU A 32 6.24 -8.69 0.57
C LEU A 32 6.75 -9.84 -0.30
N VAL A 33 8.00 -9.77 -0.75
CA VAL A 33 8.64 -10.80 -1.56
C VAL A 33 8.78 -12.12 -0.78
N GLU A 34 9.25 -12.07 0.47
CA GLU A 34 9.31 -13.24 1.35
C GLU A 34 7.92 -13.88 1.57
N GLY A 35 6.89 -13.05 1.63
CA GLY A 35 5.50 -13.48 1.71
C GLY A 35 4.90 -14.01 0.41
N GLY A 36 5.65 -14.07 -0.68
CA GLY A 36 5.21 -14.57 -2.00
C GLY A 36 4.45 -13.55 -2.85
N CYS A 37 4.53 -12.26 -2.51
CA CYS A 37 4.08 -11.18 -3.39
C CYS A 37 5.17 -10.84 -4.42
N ARG A 38 4.82 -10.10 -5.46
CA ARG A 38 5.75 -9.59 -6.46
C ARG A 38 5.69 -8.07 -6.50
N ILE A 39 6.84 -7.40 -6.49
CA ILE A 39 6.90 -5.96 -6.64
C ILE A 39 6.85 -5.60 -8.13
N VAL A 40 6.00 -4.63 -8.49
CA VAL A 40 5.95 -4.06 -9.84
C VAL A 40 6.24 -2.57 -9.77
N SER A 41 7.00 -2.08 -10.73
CA SER A 41 7.39 -0.67 -10.78
C SER A 41 6.36 0.20 -11.51
N ARG A 42 5.63 -0.35 -12.49
CA ARG A 42 4.70 0.40 -13.35
C ARG A 42 3.53 -0.48 -13.83
N GLY A 43 2.49 0.18 -14.32
CA GLY A 43 1.30 -0.47 -14.87
C GLY A 43 0.32 -0.94 -13.79
N SER A 44 -0.53 -1.90 -14.17
CA SER A 44 -1.56 -2.45 -13.29
C SER A 44 -0.96 -3.36 -12.21
N ALA A 45 -1.59 -3.35 -11.04
CA ALA A 45 -1.19 -4.15 -9.89
C ALA A 45 -2.43 -4.75 -9.19
N ASP A 46 -2.23 -5.69 -8.29
CA ASP A 46 -3.32 -6.16 -7.43
C ASP A 46 -3.51 -5.18 -6.27
N VAL A 47 -2.40 -4.71 -5.70
CA VAL A 47 -2.37 -3.75 -4.59
C VAL A 47 -1.52 -2.54 -4.97
N GLY A 48 -2.06 -1.35 -4.79
CA GLY A 48 -1.31 -0.11 -4.75
C GLY A 48 -1.08 0.32 -3.30
N ILE A 49 0.17 0.59 -2.93
CA ILE A 49 0.56 1.09 -1.60
C ILE A 49 1.09 2.50 -1.77
N VAL A 50 0.58 3.46 -1.00
CA VAL A 50 1.18 4.79 -0.84
C VAL A 50 1.88 4.83 0.52
N ASN A 51 3.22 4.85 0.52
CA ASN A 51 4.04 4.99 1.73
C ASN A 51 4.31 6.47 2.00
N THR A 52 3.74 7.00 3.07
CA THR A 52 3.56 8.43 3.32
C THR A 52 4.36 8.95 4.51
N CYS A 53 4.73 10.23 4.48
CA CYS A 53 5.31 10.94 5.61
C CYS A 53 4.24 11.74 6.38
N GLY A 54 4.27 11.70 7.72
CA GLY A 54 3.31 12.41 8.58
C GLY A 54 3.85 13.72 9.19
N PHE A 55 5.09 14.09 8.85
CA PHE A 55 5.83 15.17 9.54
C PHE A 55 6.12 16.38 8.65
N ILE A 56 6.27 16.20 7.34
CA ILE A 56 6.55 17.27 6.39
C ILE A 56 5.23 17.69 5.76
N ARG A 57 4.86 18.98 5.85
CA ARG A 57 3.55 19.47 5.40
C ARG A 57 3.33 19.22 3.90
N ASP A 58 4.27 19.64 3.07
CA ASP A 58 4.19 19.49 1.61
C ASP A 58 4.04 18.01 1.22
N ALA A 59 4.80 17.12 1.88
CA ALA A 59 4.68 15.67 1.68
C ALA A 59 3.31 15.10 2.08
N LYS A 60 2.54 15.77 2.95
CA LYS A 60 1.17 15.34 3.26
C LYS A 60 0.24 15.64 2.11
N GLU A 61 0.30 16.86 1.56
CA GLU A 61 -0.54 17.27 0.43
C GLU A 61 -0.27 16.37 -0.78
N GLU A 62 1.02 16.16 -1.12
CA GLU A 62 1.44 15.21 -2.15
C GLU A 62 0.95 13.78 -1.86
N SER A 63 0.99 13.34 -0.60
CA SER A 63 0.50 12.02 -0.21
C SER A 63 -1.00 11.88 -0.46
N ILE A 64 -1.81 12.89 -0.12
CA ILE A 64 -3.26 12.86 -0.35
C ILE A 64 -3.56 12.87 -1.85
N GLU A 65 -2.88 13.72 -2.62
CA GLU A 65 -3.04 13.76 -4.08
C GLU A 65 -2.76 12.41 -4.74
N GLU A 66 -1.68 11.74 -4.31
CA GLU A 66 -1.30 10.42 -4.82
C GLU A 66 -2.28 9.34 -4.39
N ILE A 67 -2.77 9.37 -3.14
CA ILE A 67 -3.82 8.44 -2.68
C ILE A 67 -5.05 8.55 -3.57
N LEU A 68 -5.53 9.77 -3.84
CA LEU A 68 -6.66 10.02 -4.72
C LEU A 68 -6.36 9.62 -6.17
N ALA A 69 -5.11 9.75 -6.62
CA ALA A 69 -4.70 9.27 -7.94
C ALA A 69 -4.81 7.74 -8.05
N LEU A 70 -4.32 6.99 -7.07
CA LEU A 70 -4.48 5.54 -7.02
C LEU A 70 -5.93 5.12 -6.83
N ALA A 71 -6.74 5.89 -6.11
CA ALA A 71 -8.18 5.65 -5.98
C ALA A 71 -8.87 5.66 -7.36
N ARG A 72 -8.56 6.66 -8.19
CA ARG A 72 -9.04 6.71 -9.60
C ARG A 72 -8.52 5.53 -10.42
N GLU A 73 -7.30 5.04 -10.15
CA GLU A 73 -6.80 3.82 -10.79
C GLU A 73 -7.56 2.56 -10.37
N LYS A 74 -7.99 2.50 -9.09
CA LYS A 74 -8.82 1.42 -8.55
C LYS A 74 -10.19 1.39 -9.23
N GLU A 75 -10.83 2.55 -9.37
CA GLU A 75 -12.11 2.70 -10.09
C GLU A 75 -12.00 2.23 -11.54
N ARG A 76 -10.87 2.49 -12.19
CA ARG A 76 -10.59 2.06 -13.58
C ARG A 76 -10.12 0.60 -13.69
N GLY A 77 -10.07 -0.14 -12.58
CA GLY A 77 -9.62 -1.53 -12.54
C GLY A 77 -8.13 -1.73 -12.80
N ARG A 78 -7.30 -0.67 -12.72
CA ARG A 78 -5.84 -0.78 -12.85
C ARG A 78 -5.18 -1.29 -11.56
N ILE A 79 -5.80 -1.04 -10.41
CA ILE A 79 -5.48 -1.70 -9.15
C ILE A 79 -6.74 -2.31 -8.54
N ARG A 80 -6.61 -3.32 -7.68
CA ARG A 80 -7.77 -3.97 -7.03
C ARG A 80 -7.95 -3.52 -5.59
N ARG A 81 -6.85 -3.22 -4.89
CA ARG A 81 -6.82 -2.73 -3.51
C ARG A 81 -5.88 -1.53 -3.37
N LEU A 82 -6.23 -0.61 -2.50
CA LEU A 82 -5.47 0.59 -2.14
C LEU A 82 -5.11 0.53 -0.65
N VAL A 83 -3.82 0.68 -0.35
CA VAL A 83 -3.29 0.68 1.01
C VAL A 83 -2.52 1.97 1.24
N VAL A 84 -2.73 2.60 2.40
CA VAL A 84 -1.92 3.73 2.85
C VAL A 84 -1.03 3.27 3.98
N ALA A 85 0.28 3.42 3.82
CA ALA A 85 1.28 3.02 4.79
C ALA A 85 2.07 4.21 5.31
N GLY A 86 2.70 4.04 6.47
CA GLY A 86 3.70 4.97 6.99
C GLY A 86 3.18 5.94 8.04
N CYS A 87 3.88 7.06 8.20
CA CYS A 87 3.70 7.93 9.36
C CYS A 87 2.38 8.72 9.33
N LEU A 88 1.84 9.02 8.15
CA LEU A 88 0.53 9.68 8.03
C LEU A 88 -0.58 8.77 8.57
N ALA A 89 -0.60 7.51 8.12
CA ALA A 89 -1.55 6.49 8.55
C ALA A 89 -1.51 6.23 10.06
N LYS A 90 -0.33 6.28 10.67
CA LYS A 90 -0.20 6.17 12.14
C LYS A 90 -0.72 7.41 12.86
N ARG A 91 -0.42 8.60 12.34
CA ARG A 91 -0.71 9.87 13.01
C ARG A 91 -2.20 10.23 12.98
N TYR A 92 -2.87 9.95 11.86
CA TYR A 92 -4.26 10.31 11.61
C TYR A 92 -5.12 9.05 11.49
N ARG A 93 -4.85 8.05 12.35
CA ARG A 93 -5.50 6.74 12.30
C ARG A 93 -7.03 6.84 12.41
N ASP A 94 -7.52 7.78 13.21
CA ASP A 94 -8.95 7.93 13.49
C ASP A 94 -9.66 8.83 12.46
N GLU A 95 -8.91 9.72 11.79
CA GLU A 95 -9.47 10.71 10.85
C GLU A 95 -9.43 10.22 9.39
N LEU A 96 -8.36 9.53 8.98
CA LEU A 96 -8.16 9.12 7.59
C LEU A 96 -9.20 8.11 7.06
N PRO A 97 -9.69 7.14 7.85
CA PRO A 97 -10.71 6.21 7.36
C PRO A 97 -12.02 6.91 6.99
N GLU A 98 -12.40 7.96 7.74
CA GLU A 98 -13.58 8.77 7.43
C GLU A 98 -13.33 9.69 6.23
N ALA A 99 -12.11 10.27 6.14
CA ALA A 99 -11.75 11.20 5.09
C ALA A 99 -11.45 10.55 3.72
N LEU A 100 -10.98 9.30 3.71
CA LEU A 100 -10.52 8.57 2.53
C LEU A 100 -11.14 7.16 2.46
N PRO A 101 -12.47 7.04 2.32
CA PRO A 101 -13.19 5.77 2.30
C PRO A 101 -12.80 4.84 1.14
N GLU A 102 -12.13 5.35 0.11
CA GLU A 102 -11.59 4.58 -1.01
C GLU A 102 -10.42 3.64 -0.64
N VAL A 103 -9.75 3.90 0.49
CA VAL A 103 -8.60 3.14 0.98
C VAL A 103 -9.09 1.87 1.67
N ASP A 104 -8.61 0.70 1.24
CA ASP A 104 -9.02 -0.57 1.83
C ASP A 104 -8.28 -0.89 3.14
N LEU A 105 -7.12 -0.28 3.38
CA LEU A 105 -6.30 -0.55 4.56
C LEU A 105 -5.32 0.57 4.89
N PHE A 106 -5.24 0.92 6.18
CA PHE A 106 -4.23 1.83 6.73
C PHE A 106 -3.23 1.05 7.58
N ILE A 107 -1.93 1.29 7.37
CA ILE A 107 -0.84 0.57 8.04
C ILE A 107 0.16 1.56 8.64
N GLY A 108 0.42 1.47 9.94
CA GLY A 108 1.48 2.24 10.58
C GLY A 108 2.88 1.66 10.28
N PRO A 109 3.97 2.41 10.50
CA PRO A 109 5.33 1.90 10.26
C PRO A 109 5.67 0.68 11.13
N GLY A 110 5.05 0.53 12.30
CA GLY A 110 5.25 -0.65 13.17
C GLY A 110 4.59 -1.93 12.65
N ASP A 111 3.68 -1.81 11.69
CA ASP A 111 2.88 -2.92 11.16
C ASP A 111 3.44 -3.44 9.81
N ILE A 112 4.54 -2.86 9.32
CA ILE A 112 5.23 -3.28 8.08
C ILE A 112 5.54 -4.78 8.03
N PRO A 113 6.04 -5.44 9.11
CA PRO A 113 6.30 -6.88 9.07
C PRO A 113 5.03 -7.73 8.85
N ALA A 114 3.84 -7.21 9.20
CA ALA A 114 2.57 -7.90 9.01
C ALA A 114 1.98 -7.71 7.60
N LEU A 115 2.56 -6.82 6.80
CA LEU A 115 2.05 -6.39 5.50
C LEU A 115 1.77 -7.54 4.52
N PRO A 116 2.60 -8.61 4.42
CA PRO A 116 2.28 -9.74 3.54
C PRO A 116 1.02 -10.50 3.95
N ARG A 117 0.79 -10.65 5.25
CA ARG A 117 -0.42 -11.29 5.78
C ARG A 117 -1.65 -10.42 5.53
N LEU A 118 -1.53 -9.12 5.79
CA LEU A 118 -2.63 -8.17 5.62
C LEU A 118 -3.05 -8.06 4.15
N VAL A 119 -2.08 -7.98 3.23
CA VAL A 119 -2.33 -7.95 1.79
C VAL A 119 -3.07 -9.20 1.32
N LYS A 120 -2.70 -10.39 1.79
CA LYS A 120 -3.42 -11.64 1.46
C LYS A 120 -4.87 -11.61 1.93
N LYS A 121 -5.11 -11.17 3.17
CA LYS A 121 -6.46 -11.08 3.74
C LYS A 121 -7.42 -10.22 2.91
N LEU A 122 -6.92 -9.14 2.28
CA LEU A 122 -7.72 -8.28 1.39
C LEU A 122 -8.32 -9.02 0.17
N PHE A 123 -7.77 -10.20 -0.19
CA PHE A 123 -8.26 -11.03 -1.30
C PHE A 123 -8.96 -12.32 -0.84
N GLU A 124 -8.93 -12.63 0.45
CA GLU A 124 -9.58 -13.83 1.03
C GLU A 124 -11.05 -13.58 1.41
N GLY A 125 -11.59 -12.38 1.12
CA GLY A 125 -12.99 -12.03 1.36
C GLY A 125 -13.30 -11.53 2.78
N GLY A 126 -12.30 -11.36 3.64
CA GLY A 126 -12.44 -10.75 4.96
C GLY A 126 -11.93 -9.32 4.97
N HIS A 127 -12.84 -8.36 5.13
CA HIS A 127 -12.47 -7.01 5.57
C HIS A 127 -11.90 -7.14 7.00
N PRO A 128 -10.66 -6.71 7.28
CA PRO A 128 -10.15 -6.64 8.65
C PRO A 128 -10.85 -5.55 9.47
#